data_AF-A0A3S1A3M2-F1
#
_entry.id   AF-A0A3S1A3M2-F1
#
_cell.length_a   1.000
_cell.length_b   1.000
_cell.length_c   1.000
_cell.angle_alpha   90.00
_cell.angle_beta   90.00
_cell.angle_gamma   90.00
#
_symmetry.space_group_name_H-M   'P 1'
#
loop_
_entity.id
_entity.type
_entity.pdbx_description
1 polymer ?
#
loop_
_entity_poly.entity_id
_entity_poly.type
_entity_poly.pdbx_seq_one_letter_code
_entity_poly.pdbx_strand_id
1 'polypeptide(L)'
;MHESIAFAQPTQFEVKNATNTPPLKLTYNFNYTEFKSFDLQELAKATLGNFIGFMRVTFDGLLTNGKALQNFYLECVATCPDGKKVFEKWLATDFGASRWAAESAMKLSVWFEKLPSRLQYLVRERVQHWKISALILLTRVTEDVLEEIITTGKKTAAQVKKFIAKKAKKVSSDKVSSSSKSVSQATVVDSNSESKEAPVQLPEITSTQQEAPTPKLGLGVRIIVQNESTGWNGACGVITDIGNNDDFWVLLDHAIAQGRPAKNLLKSHQLRLERTSARILTTDDIEQIKAEAIKQYKLENAEIEQARFAEIQGAAEAKAKESNASFEKHARNMEAKVTKLVEHLRASEQEIARLQSLNVENQRLQQRVTELENALIGATKDTWGNTFNAQAAKVLNSNIEKTVPQLLSKIERLEKDLQEKDAVIVQLQQTAPDDSIISEFGEIGAIRGWNGWGRSGYRDTHGTLHKGMNAISAFVSDLTREFQQEIAF
;
A
#
# COMPACT_ATOMS: atom_id res chain seq x y z
N MET A 1 32.82 52.76 -12.57
CA MET A 1 31.70 52.80 -11.61
C MET A 1 30.65 51.85 -12.15
N HIS A 2 30.70 50.58 -11.73
CA HIS A 2 29.71 49.58 -12.09
C HIS A 2 28.99 49.18 -10.81
N GLU A 3 27.71 49.52 -10.72
CA GLU A 3 26.82 49.10 -9.65
C GLU A 3 26.51 47.61 -9.83
N SER A 4 26.88 46.82 -8.82
CA SER A 4 26.51 45.43 -8.68
C SER A 4 25.01 45.31 -8.42
N ILE A 5 24.27 44.75 -9.37
CA ILE A 5 22.88 44.35 -9.19
C ILE A 5 22.88 43.08 -8.33
N ALA A 6 22.41 43.21 -7.09
CA ALA A 6 22.24 42.12 -6.16
C ALA A 6 21.18 41.14 -6.66
N PHE A 7 21.55 39.86 -6.79
CA PHE A 7 20.63 38.75 -6.97
C PHE A 7 19.72 38.65 -5.74
N ALA A 8 18.46 39.04 -5.89
CA ALA A 8 17.43 38.78 -4.89
C ALA A 8 17.25 37.26 -4.75
N GLN A 9 17.44 36.76 -3.52
CA GLN A 9 17.13 35.38 -3.16
C GLN A 9 15.64 35.10 -3.40
N PRO A 10 15.26 33.93 -3.94
CA PRO A 10 13.86 33.53 -3.98
C PRO A 10 13.36 33.36 -2.53
N THR A 11 12.33 34.13 -2.21
CA THR A 11 11.53 34.03 -0.98
C THR A 11 11.23 32.57 -0.67
N GLN A 12 11.70 32.12 0.48
CA GLN A 12 11.30 30.87 1.10
C GLN A 12 9.76 30.88 1.22
N PHE A 13 9.10 30.00 0.47
CA PHE A 13 7.74 29.61 0.82
C PHE A 13 7.82 28.87 2.15
N GLU A 14 7.40 29.56 3.21
CA GLU A 14 7.24 29.02 4.55
C GLU A 14 6.18 27.91 4.49
N VAL A 15 6.63 26.67 4.28
CA VAL A 15 5.81 25.48 4.44
C VAL A 15 5.51 25.39 5.94
N LYS A 16 4.32 25.85 6.33
CA LYS A 16 3.80 25.62 7.68
C LYS A 16 3.90 24.12 7.97
N ASN A 17 4.80 23.79 8.90
CA ASN A 17 5.09 22.44 9.34
C ASN A 17 3.80 21.70 9.68
N ALA A 18 3.45 20.72 8.85
CA ALA A 18 2.37 19.79 9.13
C ALA A 18 2.80 18.84 10.26
N THR A 19 2.14 19.01 11.41
CA THR A 19 1.75 17.97 12.38
C THR A 19 2.77 16.88 12.73
N ASN A 20 3.25 16.95 13.98
CA ASN A 20 3.94 15.91 14.77
C ASN A 20 3.26 14.53 14.65
N THR A 21 3.55 13.82 13.57
CA THR A 21 3.19 12.41 13.38
C THR A 21 4.46 11.62 13.73
N PRO A 22 4.41 10.65 14.65
CA PRO A 22 5.61 9.89 15.03
C PRO A 22 6.24 9.26 13.78
N PRO A 23 7.57 9.28 13.64
CA PRO A 23 8.26 8.78 12.46
C PRO A 23 7.88 7.32 12.24
N LEU A 24 7.35 7.02 11.05
CA LEU A 24 7.05 5.66 10.63
C LEU A 24 8.36 4.85 10.73
N LYS A 25 8.39 3.83 11.60
CA LYS A 25 9.50 2.89 11.67
C LYS A 25 9.54 2.11 10.34
N LEU A 26 10.42 2.53 9.45
CA LEU A 26 10.67 1.87 8.17
C LEU A 26 11.69 0.75 8.37
N THR A 27 11.36 -0.43 7.89
CA THR A 27 12.31 -1.54 7.80
C THR A 27 13.11 -1.37 6.51
N TYR A 28 14.43 -1.25 6.65
CA TYR A 28 15.36 -1.10 5.53
C TYR A 28 15.93 -2.48 5.19
N ASN A 29 15.66 -2.95 3.97
CA ASN A 29 16.12 -4.26 3.48
C ASN A 29 17.30 -4.12 2.50
N PHE A 30 17.50 -2.94 1.93
CA PHE A 30 18.61 -2.62 1.05
C PHE A 30 19.92 -2.43 1.83
N ASN A 31 21.04 -2.87 1.24
CA ASN A 31 22.36 -2.59 1.79
C ASN A 31 22.81 -1.17 1.43
N TYR A 32 22.55 -0.20 2.33
CA TYR A 32 22.86 1.22 2.11
C TYR A 32 24.36 1.50 1.89
N THR A 33 25.26 0.62 2.32
CA THR A 33 26.70 0.78 2.06
C THR A 33 27.05 0.78 0.56
N GLU A 34 26.17 0.26 -0.30
CA GLU A 34 26.34 0.29 -1.77
C GLU A 34 26.31 1.72 -2.36
N PHE A 35 25.76 2.71 -1.64
CA PHE A 35 25.79 4.12 -2.06
C PHE A 35 27.16 4.80 -1.88
N LYS A 36 28.15 4.13 -1.25
CA LYS A 36 29.55 4.55 -1.06
C LYS A 36 29.80 5.87 -0.29
N SER A 37 28.84 6.77 -0.22
CA SER A 37 28.86 8.01 0.57
C SER A 37 27.87 7.90 1.72
N PHE A 38 28.24 8.39 2.91
CA PHE A 38 27.33 8.48 4.06
C PHE A 38 26.17 9.44 3.78
N ASP A 39 26.44 10.57 3.13
CA ASP A 39 25.42 11.58 2.81
C ASP A 39 24.34 11.02 1.88
N LEU A 40 24.75 10.22 0.88
CA LEU A 40 23.80 9.53 -0.01
C LEU A 40 22.96 8.49 0.74
N GLN A 41 23.51 7.85 1.77
CA GLN A 41 22.76 6.88 2.57
C GLN A 41 21.66 7.57 3.38
N GLU A 42 21.99 8.67 4.04
CA GLU A 42 21.03 9.46 4.80
C GLU A 42 19.98 10.10 3.86
N LEU A 43 20.40 10.61 2.71
CA LEU A 43 19.50 11.14 1.70
C LEU A 43 18.55 10.07 1.15
N ALA A 44 19.04 8.85 0.91
CA ALA A 44 18.22 7.72 0.51
C ALA A 44 17.16 7.38 1.56
N LYS A 45 17.56 7.23 2.84
CA LYS A 45 16.63 6.95 3.95
C LYS A 45 15.59 8.05 4.11
N ALA A 46 16.01 9.32 4.06
CA ALA A 46 15.11 10.47 4.15
C ALA A 46 14.13 10.51 2.96
N THR A 47 14.61 10.24 1.75
CA THR A 47 13.77 10.21 0.54
C THR A 47 12.73 9.09 0.62
N LEU A 48 13.12 7.89 1.07
CA LEU A 48 12.18 6.79 1.31
C LEU A 48 11.16 7.14 2.40
N GLY A 49 11.63 7.72 3.51
CA GLY A 49 10.79 8.17 4.62
C GLY A 49 9.71 9.14 4.19
N ASN A 50 10.12 10.20 3.50
CA ASN A 50 9.23 11.22 2.96
C ASN A 50 8.25 10.63 1.94
N PHE A 51 8.73 9.75 1.06
CA PHE A 51 7.90 9.13 0.05
C PHE A 51 6.78 8.26 0.66
N ILE A 52 7.13 7.34 1.57
CA ILE A 52 6.16 6.42 2.18
C ILE A 52 5.18 7.17 3.08
N GLY A 53 5.66 8.19 3.82
CA GLY A 53 4.79 9.02 4.67
C GLY A 53 3.75 9.83 3.88
N PHE A 54 4.07 10.25 2.65
CA PHE A 54 3.26 11.23 1.92
C PHE A 54 2.47 10.67 0.72
N MET A 55 2.74 9.43 0.31
CA MET A 55 2.21 8.76 -0.88
C MET A 55 0.66 8.72 -1.05
N ARG A 56 -0.12 9.27 -0.12
CA ARG A 56 -1.59 9.16 -0.10
C ARG A 56 -2.39 10.45 -0.16
N VAL A 57 -1.78 11.64 -0.20
CA VAL A 57 -2.55 12.85 0.15
C VAL A 57 -2.87 13.77 -1.04
N THR A 58 -1.91 14.08 -1.92
CA THR A 58 -2.11 15.09 -2.98
C THR A 58 -1.24 14.87 -4.22
N PHE A 59 -1.63 15.50 -5.34
CA PHE A 59 -0.80 15.53 -6.56
C PHE A 59 0.49 16.31 -6.34
N ASP A 60 0.45 17.42 -5.59
CA ASP A 60 1.65 18.19 -5.26
C ASP A 60 2.65 17.39 -4.41
N GLY A 61 2.14 16.56 -3.50
CA GLY A 61 2.97 15.59 -2.78
C GLY A 61 3.70 14.63 -3.70
N LEU A 62 2.98 14.11 -4.69
CA LEU A 62 3.54 13.20 -5.70
C LEU A 62 4.61 13.91 -6.55
N LEU A 63 4.40 15.17 -6.92
CA LEU A 63 5.38 15.96 -7.66
C LEU A 63 6.64 16.24 -6.84
N THR A 64 6.49 16.68 -5.59
CA THR A 64 7.61 16.97 -4.68
C THR A 64 8.45 15.72 -4.44
N ASN A 65 7.80 14.60 -4.15
CA ASN A 65 8.48 13.31 -3.97
C ASN A 65 9.13 12.81 -5.26
N GLY A 66 8.46 12.96 -6.40
CA GLY A 66 9.02 12.62 -7.71
C GLY A 66 10.29 13.40 -8.02
N LYS A 67 10.30 14.71 -7.70
CA LYS A 67 11.46 15.58 -7.86
C LYS A 67 12.59 15.22 -6.91
N ALA A 68 12.30 14.93 -5.64
CA ALA A 68 13.28 14.46 -4.68
C ALA A 68 13.95 13.15 -5.15
N LEU A 69 13.16 12.19 -5.62
CA LEU A 69 13.67 10.94 -6.20
C LEU A 69 14.52 11.17 -7.46
N GLN A 70 14.10 12.11 -8.32
CA GLN A 70 14.86 12.47 -9.52
C GLN A 70 16.20 13.11 -9.19
N ASN A 71 16.23 14.02 -8.21
CA ASN A 71 17.47 14.63 -7.73
C ASN A 71 18.40 13.58 -7.11
N PHE A 72 17.87 12.70 -6.27
CA PHE A 72 18.63 11.62 -5.66
C PHE A 72 19.20 10.66 -6.71
N TYR A 73 18.44 10.33 -7.75
CA TYR A 73 18.92 9.55 -8.89
C TYR A 73 20.11 10.24 -9.58
N LEU A 74 20.00 11.54 -9.86
CA LEU A 74 21.08 12.32 -10.49
C LEU A 74 22.34 12.35 -9.62
N GLU A 75 22.18 12.52 -8.31
CA GLU A 75 23.28 12.54 -7.35
C GLU A 75 23.96 11.17 -7.23
N CYS A 76 23.18 10.09 -7.24
CA CYS A 76 23.70 8.73 -7.31
C CYS A 76 24.55 8.51 -8.57
N VAL A 77 24.06 8.94 -9.73
CA VAL A 77 24.78 8.79 -11.00
C VAL A 77 26.05 9.65 -11.04
N ALA A 78 26.04 10.83 -10.42
CA ALA A 78 27.20 11.72 -10.37
C ALA A 78 28.30 11.20 -9.43
N THR A 79 27.91 10.61 -8.29
CA THR A 79 28.85 10.26 -7.21
C THR A 79 29.35 8.81 -7.29
N CYS A 80 28.56 7.90 -7.88
CA CYS A 80 28.85 6.47 -7.90
C CYS A 80 29.02 5.94 -9.33
N PRO A 81 30.12 5.20 -9.65
CA PRO A 81 30.33 4.61 -10.97
C PRO A 81 29.19 3.68 -11.44
N ASP A 82 28.55 2.95 -10.52
CA ASP A 82 27.39 2.09 -10.77
C ASP A 82 26.08 2.71 -10.24
N GLY A 83 26.03 4.03 -10.04
CA GLY A 83 24.94 4.73 -9.34
C GLY A 83 23.55 4.41 -9.88
N LYS A 84 23.40 4.27 -11.20
CA LYS A 84 22.15 3.84 -11.83
C LYS A 84 21.68 2.46 -11.36
N LYS A 85 22.58 1.46 -11.35
CA LYS A 85 22.26 0.09 -10.93
C LYS A 85 21.94 0.04 -9.44
N VAL A 86 22.72 0.77 -8.63
CA VAL A 86 22.52 0.87 -7.17
C VAL A 86 21.16 1.49 -6.86
N PHE A 87 20.80 2.60 -7.52
CA PHE A 87 19.49 3.23 -7.38
C PHE A 87 18.35 2.30 -7.80
N GLU A 88 18.45 1.62 -8.95
CA GLU A 88 17.42 0.68 -9.42
C GLU A 88 17.24 -0.49 -8.45
N LYS A 89 18.34 -0.99 -7.88
CA LYS A 89 18.30 -2.06 -6.86
C LYS A 89 17.67 -1.58 -5.57
N TRP A 90 18.02 -0.39 -5.08
CA TRP A 90 17.40 0.23 -3.92
C TRP A 90 15.89 0.44 -4.11
N LEU A 91 15.49 0.95 -5.27
CA LEU A 91 14.08 1.12 -5.63
C LEU A 91 13.34 -0.23 -5.69
N ALA A 92 14.01 -1.31 -6.12
CA ALA A 92 13.42 -2.65 -6.15
C ALA A 92 13.23 -3.24 -4.75
N THR A 93 14.21 -3.04 -3.86
CA THR A 93 14.25 -3.67 -2.54
C THR A 93 13.39 -2.93 -1.51
N ASP A 94 13.64 -1.63 -1.30
CA ASP A 94 13.06 -0.91 -0.16
C ASP A 94 11.68 -0.32 -0.45
N PHE A 95 11.37 -0.01 -1.72
CA PHE A 95 10.02 0.42 -2.08
C PHE A 95 9.07 -0.77 -2.25
N GLY A 96 9.59 -1.96 -2.58
CA GLY A 96 8.81 -3.17 -2.79
C GLY A 96 7.62 -2.95 -3.73
N ALA A 97 6.40 -3.19 -3.23
CA ALA A 97 5.15 -2.99 -3.98
C ALA A 97 4.88 -1.52 -4.38
N SER A 98 5.49 -0.55 -3.68
CA SER A 98 5.35 0.88 -3.98
C SER A 98 6.29 1.39 -5.07
N ARG A 99 7.21 0.54 -5.57
CA ARG A 99 8.16 0.87 -6.64
C ARG A 99 7.48 1.52 -7.85
N TRP A 100 6.35 0.96 -8.27
CA TRP A 100 5.61 1.46 -9.44
C TRP A 100 5.21 2.95 -9.28
N ALA A 101 4.94 3.42 -8.06
CA ALA A 101 4.55 4.80 -7.82
C ALA A 101 5.75 5.70 -7.76
N ALA A 102 6.86 5.24 -7.20
CA ALA A 102 8.10 6.01 -7.19
C ALA A 102 8.51 6.31 -8.64
N GLU A 103 8.51 5.29 -9.50
CA GLU A 103 8.77 5.46 -10.93
C GLU A 103 7.75 6.37 -11.61
N SER A 104 6.48 6.27 -11.21
CA SER A 104 5.41 7.11 -11.76
C SER A 104 5.52 8.57 -11.30
N ALA A 105 5.90 8.80 -10.04
CA ALA A 105 6.10 10.12 -9.45
C ALA A 105 7.25 10.84 -10.15
N MET A 106 8.39 10.16 -10.35
CA MET A 106 9.52 10.69 -11.11
C MET A 106 9.08 11.10 -12.52
N LYS A 107 8.41 10.21 -13.26
CA LYS A 107 7.90 10.49 -14.61
C LYS A 107 6.93 11.69 -14.63
N LEU A 108 6.01 11.75 -13.66
CA LEU A 108 5.04 12.83 -13.54
C LEU A 108 5.71 14.17 -13.22
N SER A 109 6.71 14.19 -12.35
CA SER A 109 7.44 15.42 -12.02
C SER A 109 8.14 16.02 -13.25
N VAL A 110 8.87 15.21 -14.00
CA VAL A 110 9.57 15.63 -15.22
C VAL A 110 8.58 16.05 -16.32
N TRP A 111 7.46 15.33 -16.48
CA TRP A 111 6.42 15.72 -17.43
C TRP A 111 5.76 17.04 -17.05
N PHE A 112 5.42 17.22 -15.77
CA PHE A 112 4.73 18.40 -15.28
C PHE A 112 5.57 19.67 -15.47
N GLU A 113 6.89 19.60 -15.21
CA GLU A 113 7.81 20.73 -15.41
C GLU A 113 7.91 21.17 -16.88
N LYS A 114 7.60 20.29 -17.84
CA LYS A 114 7.60 20.60 -19.28
C LYS A 114 6.31 21.23 -19.78
N LEU A 115 5.24 21.21 -18.99
CA LEU A 115 3.96 21.79 -19.41
C LEU A 115 4.00 23.32 -19.39
N PRO A 116 3.25 24.00 -20.27
CA PRO A 116 3.01 25.43 -20.16
C PRO A 116 2.44 25.84 -18.79
N SER A 117 2.83 27.00 -18.26
CA SER A 117 2.45 27.46 -16.91
C SER A 117 0.93 27.47 -16.68
N ARG A 118 0.14 27.81 -17.72
CA ARG A 118 -1.32 27.75 -17.68
C ARG A 118 -1.83 26.33 -17.41
N LEU A 119 -1.29 25.33 -18.10
CA LEU A 119 -1.67 23.93 -17.91
C LEU A 119 -1.16 23.39 -16.57
N GLN A 120 0.03 23.80 -16.11
CA GLN A 120 0.52 23.46 -14.78
C GLN A 120 -0.48 23.89 -13.68
N TYR A 121 -0.98 25.12 -13.77
CA TYR A 121 -1.99 25.64 -12.84
C TYR A 121 -3.29 24.82 -12.89
N LEU A 122 -3.83 24.60 -14.08
CA LEU A 122 -5.08 23.83 -14.27
C LEU A 122 -4.95 22.39 -13.77
N VAL A 123 -3.84 21.71 -14.09
CA VAL A 123 -3.56 20.36 -13.61
C VAL A 123 -3.53 20.37 -12.08
N ARG A 124 -2.74 21.25 -11.45
CA ARG A 124 -2.66 21.34 -9.99
C ARG A 124 -4.02 21.58 -9.36
N GLU A 125 -4.85 22.47 -9.88
CA GLU A 125 -6.16 22.76 -9.28
C GLU A 125 -7.10 21.53 -9.34
N ARG A 126 -7.09 20.80 -10.45
CA ARG A 126 -8.16 19.85 -10.78
C ARG A 126 -7.80 18.38 -10.54
N VAL A 127 -6.52 18.03 -10.42
CA VAL A 127 -6.07 16.63 -10.32
C VAL A 127 -5.60 16.18 -8.94
N GLN A 128 -5.70 17.03 -7.91
CA GLN A 128 -5.15 16.77 -6.56
C GLN A 128 -5.49 15.38 -5.98
N HIS A 129 -6.69 14.88 -6.25
CA HIS A 129 -7.19 13.62 -5.69
C HIS A 129 -7.44 12.55 -6.75
N TRP A 130 -6.76 12.63 -7.90
CA TRP A 130 -6.82 11.60 -8.93
C TRP A 130 -5.94 10.41 -8.56
N LYS A 131 -6.30 9.23 -9.06
CA LYS A 131 -5.46 8.04 -8.87
C LYS A 131 -4.21 8.15 -9.74
N ILE A 132 -3.06 7.71 -9.22
CA ILE A 132 -1.76 7.70 -9.93
C ILE A 132 -1.88 7.05 -11.32
N SER A 133 -2.64 5.95 -11.44
CA SER A 133 -2.87 5.28 -12.72
C SER A 133 -3.59 6.13 -13.77
N ALA A 134 -4.45 7.07 -13.36
CA ALA A 134 -5.08 8.02 -14.27
C ALA A 134 -4.11 9.16 -14.63
N LEU A 135 -3.36 9.66 -13.65
CA LEU A 135 -2.35 10.72 -13.83
C LEU A 135 -1.28 10.31 -14.85
N ILE A 136 -0.75 9.08 -14.76
CA ILE A 136 0.24 8.57 -15.72
C ILE A 136 -0.29 8.63 -17.16
N LEU A 137 -1.58 8.39 -17.38
CA LEU A 137 -2.15 8.44 -18.73
C LEU A 137 -2.21 9.86 -19.28
N LEU A 138 -2.29 10.89 -18.42
CA LEU A 138 -2.23 12.29 -18.83
C LEU A 138 -0.88 12.64 -19.47
N THR A 139 0.20 11.95 -19.10
CA THR A 139 1.52 12.15 -19.72
C THR A 139 1.57 11.75 -21.20
N ARG A 140 0.53 11.06 -21.71
CA ARG A 140 0.46 10.52 -23.07
C ARG A 140 -0.50 11.29 -23.97
N VAL A 141 -1.16 12.32 -23.46
CA VAL A 141 -2.12 13.11 -24.24
C VAL A 141 -1.49 14.41 -24.72
N THR A 142 -2.00 14.92 -25.84
CA THR A 142 -1.65 16.27 -26.32
C THR A 142 -2.23 17.33 -25.39
N GLU A 143 -1.66 18.52 -25.43
CA GLU A 143 -2.05 19.64 -24.56
C GLU A 143 -3.53 20.02 -24.69
N ASP A 144 -4.08 20.07 -25.90
CA ASP A 144 -5.51 20.37 -26.13
C ASP A 144 -6.43 19.33 -25.49
N VAL A 145 -6.05 18.05 -25.59
CA VAL A 145 -6.82 16.93 -25.03
C VAL A 145 -6.66 16.89 -23.50
N LEU A 146 -5.51 17.31 -22.99
CA LEU A 146 -5.24 17.43 -21.56
C LEU A 146 -6.20 18.44 -20.93
N GLU A 147 -6.32 19.64 -21.52
CA GLU A 147 -7.22 20.69 -21.03
C GLU A 147 -8.68 20.21 -21.01
N GLU A 148 -9.14 19.55 -22.08
CA GLU A 148 -10.49 18.98 -22.16
C GLU A 148 -10.73 17.89 -21.09
N ILE A 149 -9.75 17.01 -20.87
CA ILE A 149 -9.88 15.93 -19.88
C ILE A 149 -9.96 16.50 -18.46
N ILE A 150 -9.16 17.52 -18.16
CA ILE A 150 -9.06 18.08 -16.81
C ILE A 150 -10.27 18.95 -16.47
N THR A 151 -10.78 19.73 -17.43
CA THR A 151 -11.96 20.59 -17.25
C THR A 151 -13.24 19.80 -17.00
N THR A 152 -13.34 18.57 -17.52
CA THR A 152 -14.51 17.69 -17.32
C THR A 152 -14.53 16.96 -15.98
N GLY A 153 -13.64 17.34 -15.04
CA GLY A 153 -13.61 16.83 -13.66
C GLY A 153 -12.96 15.46 -13.51
N LYS A 154 -13.01 14.90 -12.30
CA LYS A 154 -12.27 13.68 -11.92
C LYS A 154 -12.57 12.49 -12.84
N LYS A 155 -11.54 11.95 -13.49
CA LYS A 155 -11.63 10.74 -14.34
C LYS A 155 -10.86 9.57 -13.76
N THR A 156 -11.39 8.38 -13.98
CA THR A 156 -10.68 7.11 -13.79
C THR A 156 -9.75 6.83 -14.97
N ALA A 157 -8.74 5.97 -14.78
CA ALA A 157 -7.83 5.57 -15.84
C ALA A 157 -8.56 4.99 -17.07
N ALA A 158 -9.66 4.24 -16.86
CA ALA A 158 -10.47 3.71 -17.95
C ALA A 158 -11.21 4.81 -18.72
N GLN A 159 -11.71 5.84 -18.04
CA GLN A 159 -12.34 6.99 -18.70
C GLN A 159 -11.31 7.79 -19.49
N VAL A 160 -10.12 8.05 -18.93
CA VAL A 160 -9.02 8.72 -19.66
C VAL A 160 -8.64 7.94 -20.92
N LYS A 161 -8.48 6.61 -20.83
CA LYS A 161 -8.24 5.75 -22.01
C LYS A 161 -9.35 5.88 -23.07
N LYS A 162 -10.62 5.91 -22.65
CA LYS A 162 -11.75 6.09 -23.57
C LYS A 162 -11.72 7.46 -24.26
N PHE A 163 -11.37 8.53 -23.55
CA PHE A 163 -11.20 9.87 -24.13
C PHE A 163 -10.09 9.88 -25.19
N ILE A 164 -8.93 9.29 -24.86
CA ILE A 164 -7.80 9.16 -25.78
C ILE A 164 -8.22 8.39 -27.04
N ALA A 165 -8.88 7.24 -26.87
CA ALA A 165 -9.35 6.43 -27.99
C ALA A 165 -10.41 7.15 -28.85
N LYS A 166 -11.32 7.90 -28.23
CA LYS A 166 -12.35 8.68 -28.94
C LYS A 166 -11.71 9.79 -29.79
N LYS A 167 -10.76 10.53 -29.24
CA LYS A 167 -10.03 11.58 -29.97
C LYS A 167 -9.18 10.98 -31.10
N ALA A 168 -8.49 9.88 -30.87
CA ALA A 168 -7.74 9.19 -31.91
C ALA A 168 -8.63 8.76 -33.09
N LYS A 169 -9.82 8.22 -32.81
CA LYS A 169 -10.81 7.86 -33.85
C LYS A 169 -11.36 9.06 -34.63
N LYS A 170 -11.58 10.19 -33.95
CA LYS A 170 -12.03 11.44 -34.60
C LYS A 170 -10.98 11.95 -35.58
N VAL A 171 -9.71 11.98 -35.16
CA VAL A 171 -8.59 12.41 -36.02
C VAL A 171 -8.41 11.48 -37.24
N SER A 172 -8.66 10.18 -37.12
CA SER A 172 -8.61 9.26 -38.28
C SER A 172 -9.80 9.40 -39.23
N SER A 173 -10.98 9.82 -38.74
CA SER A 173 -12.16 10.06 -39.56
C SER A 173 -12.02 11.36 -40.38
N ASP A 174 -11.45 12.41 -39.79
CA ASP A 174 -11.28 13.70 -40.45
C ASP A 174 -10.14 13.66 -41.51
N LYS A 175 -9.23 12.68 -41.43
CA LYS A 175 -8.13 12.51 -42.40
C LYS A 175 -8.50 11.76 -43.68
N VAL A 176 -9.71 11.19 -43.79
CA VAL A 176 -10.20 10.51 -45.00
C VAL A 176 -11.07 11.43 -45.88
N SER A 177 -11.43 12.64 -45.41
CA SER A 177 -12.20 13.62 -46.19
C SER A 177 -11.40 14.81 -46.75
N SER A 178 -10.07 14.78 -46.66
CA SER A 178 -9.23 15.88 -47.18
C SER A 178 -8.08 15.39 -48.06
N SER A 179 -8.43 14.86 -49.23
CA SER A 179 -7.51 14.81 -50.37
C SER A 179 -8.08 15.61 -51.56
N SER A 180 -7.98 16.94 -51.51
CA SER A 180 -7.84 17.76 -52.72
C SER A 180 -7.18 19.11 -52.41
N LYS A 181 -6.01 19.33 -53.02
CA LYS A 181 -5.39 20.61 -53.43
C LYS A 181 -4.92 21.62 -52.36
N SER A 182 -3.61 21.50 -52.09
CA SER A 182 -2.54 22.48 -52.40
C SER A 182 -2.60 23.94 -51.92
N VAL A 183 -1.65 24.24 -51.02
CA VAL A 183 -0.59 25.30 -51.08
C VAL A 183 -1.02 26.76 -51.35
N SER A 184 -0.87 27.63 -50.35
CA SER A 184 0.19 28.69 -50.30
C SER A 184 0.22 29.43 -48.96
N GLN A 185 1.42 29.94 -48.67
CA GLN A 185 1.94 30.60 -47.46
C GLN A 185 1.40 32.00 -47.16
N ALA A 186 1.47 32.34 -45.85
CA ALA A 186 1.90 33.60 -45.19
C ALA A 186 1.25 34.94 -45.66
N THR A 187 0.86 35.91 -44.84
CA THR A 187 1.51 36.49 -43.65
C THR A 187 0.54 37.55 -43.07
N VAL A 188 0.46 37.66 -41.73
CA VAL A 188 0.53 38.92 -40.93
C VAL A 188 -0.59 39.99 -41.03
N VAL A 189 -1.29 40.15 -39.89
CA VAL A 189 -1.61 41.41 -39.15
C VAL A 189 -3.00 42.07 -39.25
N ASP A 190 -3.43 42.42 -38.03
CA ASP A 190 -4.36 43.42 -37.52
C ASP A 190 -5.88 43.26 -37.61
N SER A 191 -6.41 42.99 -36.40
CA SER A 191 -7.65 43.51 -35.86
C SER A 191 -7.70 45.04 -35.91
N ASN A 192 -8.71 45.61 -36.57
CA ASN A 192 -9.53 46.69 -36.00
C ASN A 192 -10.67 47.15 -36.93
N SER A 193 -11.67 47.75 -36.29
CA SER A 193 -12.62 48.76 -36.79
C SER A 193 -14.01 48.32 -37.29
N GLU A 194 -14.97 48.54 -36.40
CA GLU A 194 -16.18 49.36 -36.60
C GLU A 194 -16.37 50.02 -37.97
N SER A 195 -17.55 49.87 -38.59
CA SER A 195 -18.42 50.95 -39.10
C SER A 195 -19.75 50.33 -39.59
N LYS A 196 -20.89 50.79 -39.09
CA LYS A 196 -21.77 51.84 -39.64
C LYS A 196 -22.58 51.45 -40.87
N GLU A 197 -23.88 51.67 -40.67
CA GLU A 197 -24.99 51.83 -41.61
C GLU A 197 -24.62 52.51 -42.94
N ALA A 198 -25.12 51.94 -44.05
CA ALA A 198 -25.91 52.64 -45.05
C ALA A 198 -26.46 51.67 -46.12
N PRO A 199 -27.52 52.05 -46.87
CA PRO A 199 -28.46 51.16 -47.51
C PRO A 199 -28.08 50.83 -48.97
N VAL A 200 -28.33 49.60 -49.40
CA VAL A 200 -28.13 49.17 -50.79
C VAL A 200 -29.41 49.35 -51.58
N GLN A 201 -29.28 50.16 -52.62
CA GLN A 201 -30.28 50.56 -53.61
C GLN A 201 -30.71 49.38 -54.50
N LEU A 202 -31.99 49.36 -54.85
CA LEU A 202 -32.55 48.61 -55.98
C LEU A 202 -31.88 49.04 -57.30
N PRO A 203 -31.60 48.13 -58.24
CA PRO A 203 -31.50 48.47 -59.64
C PRO A 203 -32.89 48.42 -60.29
N GLU A 204 -33.33 49.61 -60.69
CA GLU A 204 -34.33 49.87 -61.70
C GLU A 204 -33.83 49.30 -63.04
N ILE A 205 -34.56 48.36 -63.65
CA ILE A 205 -34.30 47.91 -65.02
C ILE A 205 -35.58 48.13 -65.83
N THR A 206 -35.36 48.90 -66.89
CA THR A 206 -36.31 49.58 -67.75
C THR A 206 -37.19 48.59 -68.50
N SER A 207 -38.50 48.80 -68.37
CA SER A 207 -39.54 48.18 -69.18
C SER A 207 -39.35 48.58 -70.65
N THR A 208 -39.13 47.60 -71.52
CA THR A 208 -39.24 47.79 -72.96
C THR A 208 -40.40 46.90 -73.43
N GLN A 209 -41.52 47.54 -73.75
CA GLN A 209 -42.63 46.93 -74.47
C GLN A 209 -42.10 46.36 -75.79
N GLN A 210 -42.18 45.04 -75.95
CA GLN A 210 -41.99 44.38 -77.23
C GLN A 210 -43.34 43.80 -77.66
N GLU A 211 -43.82 44.30 -78.80
CA GLU A 211 -45.04 43.88 -79.47
C GLU A 211 -45.12 42.35 -79.56
N ALA A 212 -46.31 41.82 -79.26
CA ALA A 212 -46.62 40.40 -79.33
C ALA A 212 -46.32 39.86 -80.75
N PRO A 213 -45.32 39.00 -80.94
CA PRO A 213 -45.13 38.33 -82.20
C PRO A 213 -46.26 37.31 -82.37
N THR A 214 -46.76 37.20 -83.60
CA THR A 214 -47.60 36.08 -84.05
C THR A 214 -46.97 34.78 -83.52
N PRO A 215 -47.69 33.92 -82.76
CA PRO A 215 -47.08 32.81 -82.05
C PRO A 215 -46.51 31.82 -83.07
N LYS A 216 -45.18 31.88 -83.25
CA LYS A 216 -44.43 30.97 -84.10
C LYS A 216 -44.36 29.63 -83.37
N LEU A 217 -44.59 28.54 -84.11
CA LEU A 217 -44.33 27.19 -83.63
C LEU A 217 -42.84 27.09 -83.24
N GLY A 218 -42.57 26.72 -82.00
CA GLY A 218 -41.23 26.71 -81.41
C GLY A 218 -41.03 25.49 -80.51
N LEU A 219 -39.79 25.24 -80.10
CA LEU A 219 -39.46 24.15 -79.18
C LEU A 219 -40.23 24.30 -77.86
N GLY A 220 -40.77 23.20 -77.34
CA GLY A 220 -41.53 23.17 -76.08
C GLY A 220 -42.98 23.64 -76.19
N VAL A 221 -43.44 24.07 -77.37
CA VAL A 221 -44.81 24.53 -77.59
C VAL A 221 -45.77 23.34 -77.68
N ARG A 222 -46.90 23.42 -76.97
CA ARG A 222 -48.00 22.44 -77.10
C ARG A 222 -48.83 22.69 -78.34
N ILE A 223 -49.03 21.62 -79.09
CA ILE A 223 -49.75 21.63 -80.35
C ILE A 223 -50.85 20.57 -80.35
N ILE A 224 -51.79 20.75 -81.25
CA ILE A 224 -52.79 19.78 -81.67
C ILE A 224 -52.49 19.46 -83.13
N VAL A 225 -52.37 18.18 -83.46
CA VAL A 225 -52.15 17.72 -84.83
C VAL A 225 -53.44 17.85 -85.64
N GLN A 226 -53.36 18.38 -86.86
CA GLN A 226 -54.47 18.60 -87.77
C GLN A 226 -54.07 18.21 -89.20
N ASN A 227 -55.04 17.84 -90.04
CA ASN A 227 -54.84 17.55 -91.46
C ASN A 227 -53.72 16.53 -91.77
N GLU A 228 -53.50 15.56 -90.88
CA GLU A 228 -52.59 14.43 -91.08
C GLU A 228 -53.36 13.18 -91.53
N SER A 229 -52.80 12.43 -92.49
CA SER A 229 -53.43 11.23 -93.09
C SER A 229 -53.21 9.94 -92.29
N THR A 230 -52.37 9.96 -91.26
CA THR A 230 -51.94 8.79 -90.47
C THR A 230 -52.82 8.53 -89.25
N GLY A 231 -53.86 9.34 -89.01
CA GLY A 231 -54.87 9.13 -87.96
C GLY A 231 -54.65 9.88 -86.65
N TRP A 232 -53.62 10.73 -86.55
CA TRP A 232 -53.32 11.50 -85.32
C TRP A 232 -54.07 12.83 -85.20
N ASN A 233 -55.05 13.09 -86.06
CA ASN A 233 -55.83 14.34 -86.02
C ASN A 233 -56.52 14.51 -84.66
N GLY A 234 -56.27 15.66 -84.02
CA GLY A 234 -56.75 15.97 -82.68
C GLY A 234 -55.83 15.52 -81.54
N ALA A 235 -54.75 14.78 -81.81
CA ALA A 235 -53.79 14.40 -80.79
C ALA A 235 -52.98 15.62 -80.31
N CYS A 236 -52.86 15.76 -78.99
CA CYS A 236 -52.01 16.76 -78.37
C CYS A 236 -50.57 16.24 -78.25
N GLY A 237 -49.61 17.16 -78.33
CA GLY A 237 -48.21 16.86 -78.12
C GLY A 237 -47.36 18.10 -77.96
N VAL A 238 -46.06 17.90 -77.77
CA VAL A 238 -45.07 18.97 -77.60
C VAL A 238 -44.04 18.88 -78.72
N ILE A 239 -43.71 20.03 -79.33
CA ILE A 239 -42.61 20.13 -80.29
C ILE A 239 -41.29 19.92 -79.54
N THR A 240 -40.55 18.86 -79.89
CA THR A 240 -39.27 18.49 -79.26
C THR A 240 -38.05 18.85 -80.09
N ASP A 241 -38.19 18.99 -81.40
CA ASP A 241 -37.11 19.38 -82.31
C ASP A 241 -37.68 20.04 -83.57
N ILE A 242 -36.90 20.90 -84.23
CA ILE A 242 -37.27 21.62 -85.46
C ILE A 242 -36.24 21.25 -86.54
N GLY A 243 -36.70 20.53 -87.56
CA GLY A 243 -35.89 20.11 -88.70
C GLY A 243 -35.74 21.21 -89.76
N ASN A 244 -34.95 20.90 -90.79
CA ASN A 244 -34.81 21.77 -91.95
C ASN A 244 -36.06 21.69 -92.82
N ASN A 245 -36.55 22.82 -93.35
CA ASN A 245 -37.74 22.95 -94.20
C ASN A 245 -39.11 22.80 -93.51
N ASP A 246 -39.32 23.45 -92.35
CA ASP A 246 -40.64 23.50 -91.66
C ASP A 246 -41.20 22.14 -91.19
N ASP A 247 -40.28 21.20 -90.96
CA ASP A 247 -40.55 19.91 -90.34
C ASP A 247 -40.35 19.99 -88.82
N PHE A 248 -41.27 19.45 -88.03
CA PHE A 248 -41.27 19.51 -86.57
C PHE A 248 -41.37 18.10 -85.99
N TRP A 249 -40.44 17.74 -85.11
CA TRP A 249 -40.52 16.49 -84.36
C TRP A 249 -41.39 16.68 -83.13
N VAL A 250 -42.60 16.13 -83.17
CA VAL A 250 -43.56 16.22 -82.08
C VAL A 250 -43.59 14.92 -81.29
N LEU A 251 -43.54 15.05 -79.96
CA LEU A 251 -43.84 13.96 -79.06
C LEU A 251 -45.31 14.05 -78.66
N LEU A 252 -46.12 13.08 -79.12
CA LEU A 252 -47.56 13.05 -78.88
C LEU A 252 -47.85 12.42 -77.52
N ASP A 253 -48.73 13.05 -76.73
CA ASP A 253 -49.08 12.60 -75.37
C ASP A 253 -49.67 11.19 -75.39
N HIS A 254 -50.47 10.88 -76.40
CA HIS A 254 -51.03 9.55 -76.60
C HIS A 254 -49.95 8.48 -76.83
N ALA A 255 -48.90 8.81 -77.57
CA ALA A 255 -47.78 7.91 -77.83
C ALA A 255 -46.95 7.66 -76.55
N ILE A 256 -46.75 8.70 -75.73
CA ILE A 256 -46.13 8.59 -74.39
C ILE A 256 -46.99 7.70 -73.49
N ALA A 257 -48.31 7.92 -73.43
CA ALA A 257 -49.22 7.14 -72.59
C ALA A 257 -49.26 5.66 -72.96
N GLN A 258 -49.03 5.34 -74.24
CA GLN A 258 -48.89 3.95 -74.73
C GLN A 258 -47.48 3.37 -74.57
N GLY A 259 -46.55 4.08 -73.93
CA GLY A 259 -45.17 3.62 -73.71
C GLY A 259 -44.32 3.58 -74.98
N ARG A 260 -44.74 4.26 -76.04
CA ARG A 260 -44.02 4.35 -77.33
C ARG A 260 -43.61 5.81 -77.56
N PRO A 261 -42.50 6.29 -76.98
CA PRO A 261 -42.03 7.67 -77.14
C PRO A 261 -41.39 7.89 -78.51
N ALA A 262 -42.08 7.51 -79.59
CA ALA A 262 -41.66 7.80 -80.95
C ALA A 262 -41.96 9.27 -81.24
N LYS A 263 -40.94 9.99 -81.70
CA LYS A 263 -41.13 11.34 -82.24
C LYS A 263 -41.78 11.20 -83.62
N ASN A 264 -42.86 11.93 -83.86
CA ASN A 264 -43.52 11.98 -85.16
C ASN A 264 -43.07 13.25 -85.88
N LEU A 265 -42.67 13.11 -87.14
CA LEU A 265 -42.27 14.24 -87.98
C LEU A 265 -43.52 14.82 -88.65
N LEU A 266 -43.84 16.08 -88.33
CA LEU A 266 -45.04 16.77 -88.79
C LEU A 266 -44.68 18.11 -89.41
N LYS A 267 -45.42 18.53 -90.43
CA LYS A 267 -45.19 19.80 -91.11
C LYS A 267 -45.93 20.94 -90.44
N SER A 268 -45.44 22.18 -90.59
CA SER A 268 -46.07 23.39 -90.04
C SER A 268 -47.59 23.47 -90.21
N HIS A 269 -48.11 23.16 -91.40
CA HIS A 269 -49.54 23.20 -91.71
C HIS A 269 -50.37 22.09 -91.03
N GLN A 270 -49.72 21.07 -90.48
CA GLN A 270 -50.34 19.97 -89.75
C GLN A 270 -50.41 20.26 -88.24
N LEU A 271 -49.92 21.41 -87.79
CA LEU A 271 -49.83 21.75 -86.38
C LEU A 271 -50.68 22.98 -86.09
N ARG A 272 -51.51 22.90 -85.04
CA ARG A 272 -52.22 24.05 -84.50
C ARG A 272 -51.84 24.23 -83.04
N LEU A 273 -51.60 25.47 -82.61
CA LEU A 273 -51.32 25.77 -81.21
C LEU A 273 -52.48 25.36 -80.31
N GLU A 274 -52.20 24.59 -79.26
CA GLU A 274 -53.18 24.24 -78.23
C GLU A 274 -53.47 25.50 -77.39
N ARG A 275 -54.58 26.18 -77.67
CA ARG A 275 -55.06 27.30 -76.83
C ARG A 275 -55.78 26.72 -75.61
N THR A 276 -55.04 26.26 -74.62
CA THR A 276 -55.66 26.02 -73.30
C THR A 276 -56.03 27.38 -72.71
N SER A 277 -57.30 27.53 -72.33
CA SER A 277 -57.82 28.65 -71.56
C SER A 277 -57.25 28.58 -70.13
N ALA A 278 -55.94 28.72 -70.00
CA ALA A 278 -55.32 29.05 -68.73
C ALA A 278 -55.92 30.38 -68.29
N ARG A 279 -56.55 30.41 -67.10
CA ARG A 279 -56.69 31.67 -66.36
C ARG A 279 -55.30 32.28 -66.38
N ILE A 280 -55.14 33.40 -67.09
CA ILE A 280 -53.90 34.15 -67.09
C ILE A 280 -53.82 34.69 -65.67
N LEU A 281 -53.16 33.94 -64.78
CA LEU A 281 -52.83 34.39 -63.44
C LEU A 281 -52.04 35.67 -63.67
N THR A 282 -52.59 36.76 -63.18
CA THR A 282 -51.91 38.04 -63.28
C THR A 282 -50.64 37.97 -62.44
N THR A 283 -49.67 38.82 -62.75
CA THR A 283 -48.43 38.88 -61.97
C THR A 283 -48.74 39.09 -60.48
N ASP A 284 -49.80 39.84 -60.17
CA ASP A 284 -50.29 40.10 -58.82
C ASP A 284 -50.81 38.84 -58.12
N ASP A 285 -51.55 37.97 -58.81
CA ASP A 285 -52.04 36.69 -58.26
C ASP A 285 -50.86 35.77 -57.88
N ILE A 286 -49.80 35.76 -58.70
CA ILE A 286 -48.59 34.96 -58.45
C ILE A 286 -47.84 35.50 -57.23
N GLU A 287 -47.74 36.82 -57.08
CA GLU A 287 -47.10 37.43 -55.92
C GLU A 287 -47.88 37.18 -54.63
N GLN A 288 -49.21 37.25 -54.68
CA GLN A 288 -50.06 36.93 -53.54
C GLN A 288 -49.91 35.47 -53.09
N ILE A 289 -49.91 34.52 -54.03
CA ILE A 289 -49.69 33.09 -53.74
C ILE A 289 -48.31 32.86 -53.13
N LYS A 290 -47.26 33.53 -53.65
CA LYS A 290 -45.91 33.45 -53.06
C LYS A 290 -45.88 34.00 -51.64
N ALA A 291 -46.51 35.14 -51.39
CA ALA A 291 -46.54 35.76 -50.07
C ALA A 291 -47.26 34.86 -49.05
N GLU A 292 -48.39 34.26 -49.43
CA GLU A 292 -49.15 33.35 -48.58
C GLU A 292 -48.38 32.05 -48.30
N ALA A 293 -47.74 31.47 -49.32
CA ALA A 293 -46.88 30.29 -49.15
C ALA A 293 -45.70 30.55 -48.20
N ILE A 294 -45.05 31.72 -48.32
CA ILE A 294 -43.96 32.13 -47.41
C ILE A 294 -44.50 32.29 -45.98
N LYS A 295 -45.69 32.86 -45.81
CA LYS A 295 -46.32 33.03 -44.50
C LYS A 295 -46.64 31.69 -43.84
N GLN A 296 -47.22 30.74 -44.58
CA GLN A 296 -47.50 29.40 -44.08
C GLN A 296 -46.22 28.65 -43.70
N TYR A 297 -45.20 28.68 -44.57
CA TYR A 297 -43.91 28.06 -44.29
C TYR A 297 -43.26 28.60 -43.00
N LYS A 298 -43.32 29.92 -42.78
CA LYS A 298 -42.80 30.53 -41.54
C LYS A 298 -43.55 30.06 -40.30
N LEU A 299 -44.86 29.87 -40.41
CA LEU A 299 -45.70 29.42 -39.29
C LEU A 299 -45.41 27.95 -38.96
N GLU A 300 -45.40 27.07 -39.96
CA GLU A 300 -45.07 25.66 -39.77
C GLU A 300 -43.65 25.47 -39.21
N ASN A 301 -42.68 26.24 -39.70
CA ASN A 301 -41.31 26.19 -39.19
C ASN A 301 -41.22 26.67 -37.73
N ALA A 302 -42.02 27.66 -37.33
CA ALA A 302 -42.08 28.10 -35.93
C ALA A 302 -42.69 27.03 -35.01
N GLU A 303 -43.73 26.33 -35.47
CA GLU A 303 -44.34 25.21 -34.73
C GLU A 303 -43.39 24.02 -34.59
N ILE A 304 -42.66 23.66 -35.65
CA ILE A 304 -41.65 22.59 -35.63
C ILE A 304 -40.53 22.92 -34.63
N GLU A 305 -40.00 24.15 -34.66
CA GLU A 305 -38.96 24.55 -33.72
C GLU A 305 -39.48 24.57 -32.27
N GLN A 306 -40.72 25.02 -32.05
CA GLN A 306 -41.34 24.96 -30.72
C GLN A 306 -41.49 23.52 -30.20
N ALA A 307 -41.92 22.59 -31.05
CA ALA A 307 -42.01 21.17 -30.70
C ALA A 307 -40.63 20.59 -30.37
N ARG A 308 -39.60 20.95 -31.14
CA ARG A 308 -38.22 20.54 -30.90
C ARG A 308 -37.68 21.07 -29.57
N PHE A 309 -37.96 22.34 -29.22
CA PHE A 309 -37.58 22.90 -27.93
C PHE A 309 -38.26 22.15 -26.76
N ALA A 310 -39.54 21.81 -26.90
CA ALA A 310 -40.25 21.03 -25.89
C ALA A 310 -39.66 19.62 -25.71
N GLU A 311 -39.27 18.94 -26.80
CA GLU A 311 -38.60 17.65 -26.74
C GLU A 311 -37.23 17.73 -26.05
N ILE A 312 -36.41 18.74 -26.41
CA ILE A 312 -35.11 18.97 -25.79
C ILE A 312 -35.26 19.26 -24.29
N GLN A 313 -36.24 20.08 -23.91
CA GLN A 313 -36.52 20.39 -22.51
C GLN A 313 -36.96 19.12 -21.75
N GLY A 314 -37.88 18.34 -22.30
CA GLY A 314 -38.33 17.08 -21.69
C GLY A 314 -37.18 16.08 -21.50
N ALA A 315 -36.31 15.95 -22.51
CA ALA A 315 -35.12 15.10 -22.43
C ALA A 315 -34.11 15.60 -21.39
N ALA A 316 -33.91 16.92 -21.29
CA ALA A 316 -33.05 17.53 -20.29
C ALA A 316 -33.58 17.31 -18.86
N GLU A 317 -34.88 17.48 -18.65
CA GLU A 317 -35.54 17.23 -17.36
C GLU A 317 -35.47 15.75 -16.95
N ALA A 318 -35.71 14.83 -17.89
CA ALA A 318 -35.59 13.39 -17.63
C ALA A 318 -34.16 13.01 -17.20
N LYS A 319 -33.15 13.54 -17.90
CA LYS A 319 -31.74 13.31 -17.57
C LYS A 319 -31.34 13.95 -16.23
N ALA A 320 -31.87 15.13 -15.92
CA ALA A 320 -31.68 15.78 -14.63
C ALA A 320 -32.28 14.95 -13.48
N LYS A 321 -33.50 14.40 -13.67
CA LYS A 321 -34.15 13.50 -12.71
C LYS A 321 -33.34 12.22 -12.47
N GLU A 322 -32.83 11.59 -13.52
CA GLU A 322 -31.97 10.41 -13.39
C GLU A 322 -30.68 10.72 -12.62
N SER A 323 -30.03 11.85 -12.94
CA SER A 323 -28.84 12.29 -12.23
C SER A 323 -29.14 12.54 -10.76
N ASN A 324 -30.23 13.24 -10.43
CA ASN A 324 -30.65 13.50 -9.05
C ASN A 324 -30.93 12.21 -8.28
N ALA A 325 -31.65 11.25 -8.88
CA ALA A 325 -31.89 9.95 -8.27
C ALA A 325 -30.58 9.19 -7.97
N SER A 326 -29.58 9.30 -8.86
CA SER A 326 -28.25 8.71 -8.63
C SER A 326 -27.49 9.39 -7.47
N PHE A 327 -27.62 10.71 -7.35
CA PHE A 327 -27.02 11.47 -6.25
C PHE A 327 -27.69 11.18 -4.91
N GLU A 328 -29.02 11.10 -4.87
CA GLU A 328 -29.75 10.70 -3.66
C GLU A 328 -29.37 9.30 -3.20
N LYS A 329 -29.26 8.35 -4.13
CA LYS A 329 -28.80 6.99 -3.81
C LYS A 329 -27.39 6.98 -3.25
N HIS A 330 -26.50 7.80 -3.80
CA HIS A 330 -25.15 7.96 -3.27
C HIS A 330 -25.14 8.60 -1.88
N ALA A 331 -25.95 9.64 -1.65
CA ALA A 331 -26.10 10.30 -0.36
C ALA A 331 -26.56 9.32 0.72
N ARG A 332 -27.62 8.53 0.47
CA ARG A 332 -28.10 7.49 1.39
C ARG A 332 -27.04 6.42 1.70
N ASN A 333 -26.25 6.02 0.70
CA ASN A 333 -25.15 5.07 0.91
C ASN A 333 -24.05 5.68 1.80
N MET A 334 -23.73 6.96 1.61
CA MET A 334 -22.78 7.67 2.46
C MET A 334 -23.29 7.82 3.90
N GLU A 335 -24.55 8.18 4.09
CA GLU A 335 -25.20 8.21 5.41
C GLU A 335 -25.11 6.84 6.11
N ALA A 336 -25.46 5.75 5.42
CA ALA A 336 -25.36 4.40 5.97
C ALA A 336 -23.93 4.03 6.37
N LYS A 337 -22.91 4.48 5.61
CA LYS A 337 -21.50 4.27 5.97
C LYS A 337 -21.08 5.11 7.17
N VAL A 338 -21.53 6.37 7.25
CA VAL A 338 -21.27 7.25 8.39
C VAL A 338 -21.86 6.64 9.66
N THR A 339 -23.11 6.18 9.62
CA THR A 339 -23.74 5.51 10.77
C THR A 339 -22.95 4.29 11.23
N LYS A 340 -22.51 3.42 10.30
CA LYS A 340 -21.67 2.26 10.64
C LYS A 340 -20.32 2.65 11.26
N LEU A 341 -19.69 3.72 10.78
CA LEU A 341 -18.44 4.22 11.35
C LEU A 341 -18.65 4.78 12.75
N VAL A 342 -19.75 5.50 12.98
CA VAL A 342 -20.12 6.01 14.31
C VAL A 342 -20.38 4.87 15.28
N GLU A 343 -21.08 3.81 14.87
CA GLU A 343 -21.30 2.61 15.68
C GLU A 343 -19.97 1.92 16.04
N HIS A 344 -19.07 1.77 15.06
CA HIS A 344 -17.74 1.19 15.30
C HIS A 344 -16.90 2.03 16.26
N LEU A 345 -16.95 3.37 16.11
CA LEU A 345 -16.24 4.29 17.00
C LEU A 345 -16.78 4.18 18.43
N ARG A 346 -18.10 4.14 18.60
CA ARG A 346 -18.75 3.94 19.91
C ARG A 346 -18.37 2.60 20.55
N ALA A 347 -18.32 1.51 19.76
CA ALA A 347 -17.88 0.20 20.26
C ALA A 347 -16.40 0.22 20.69
N SER A 348 -15.55 0.91 19.92
CA SER A 348 -14.13 1.09 20.28
C SER A 348 -13.96 1.92 21.56
N GLU A 349 -14.73 2.98 21.75
CA GLU A 349 -14.72 3.78 22.98
C GLU A 349 -15.13 2.96 24.20
N GLN A 350 -16.13 2.08 24.05
CA GLN A 350 -16.54 1.15 25.10
C GLN A 350 -15.42 0.17 25.48
N GLU A 351 -14.68 -0.38 24.50
CA GLU A 351 -13.55 -1.27 24.81
C GLU A 351 -12.40 -0.51 25.46
N ILE A 352 -12.12 0.73 25.05
CA ILE A 352 -11.12 1.57 25.71
C ILE A 352 -11.50 1.81 27.18
N ALA A 353 -12.78 2.13 27.46
CA ALA A 353 -13.26 2.29 28.83
C ALA A 353 -13.13 0.99 29.65
N ARG A 354 -13.40 -0.17 29.03
CA ARG A 354 -13.22 -1.50 29.65
C ARG A 354 -11.76 -1.76 30.00
N LEU A 355 -10.84 -1.48 29.07
CA LEU A 355 -9.40 -1.64 29.26
C LEU A 355 -8.86 -0.69 30.33
N GLN A 356 -9.35 0.55 30.39
CA GLN A 356 -9.00 1.49 31.45
C GLN A 356 -9.42 0.97 32.84
N SER A 357 -10.63 0.42 32.96
CA SER A 357 -11.10 -0.20 34.20
C SER A 357 -10.21 -1.37 34.63
N LEU A 358 -9.89 -2.28 33.69
CA LEU A 358 -9.00 -3.42 33.95
C LEU A 358 -7.59 -2.98 34.36
N ASN A 359 -7.07 -1.90 33.79
CA ASN A 359 -5.77 -1.36 34.15
C ASN A 359 -5.75 -0.85 35.61
N VAL A 360 -6.80 -0.15 36.04
CA VAL A 360 -6.95 0.29 37.44
C VAL A 360 -7.03 -0.90 38.39
N GLU A 361 -7.77 -1.94 38.03
CA GLU A 361 -7.85 -3.18 38.82
C GLU A 361 -6.49 -3.89 38.93
N ASN A 362 -5.75 -3.96 37.82
CA ASN A 362 -4.41 -4.57 37.80
C ASN A 362 -3.43 -3.78 38.68
N GLN A 363 -3.45 -2.44 38.63
CA GLN A 363 -2.64 -1.60 39.53
C GLN A 363 -2.99 -1.85 41.00
N ARG A 364 -4.28 -1.99 41.34
CA ARG A 364 -4.73 -2.32 42.70
C ARG A 364 -4.24 -3.70 43.14
N LEU A 365 -4.27 -4.70 42.26
CA LEU A 365 -3.77 -6.04 42.55
C LEU A 365 -2.25 -6.03 42.77
N GLN A 366 -1.50 -5.29 41.96
CA GLN A 366 -0.05 -5.13 42.13
C GLN A 366 0.30 -4.48 43.47
N GLN A 367 -0.42 -3.44 43.88
CA GLN A 367 -0.27 -2.83 45.20
C GLN A 367 -0.50 -3.86 46.32
N ARG A 368 -1.59 -4.63 46.22
CA ARG A 368 -1.91 -5.66 47.22
C ARG A 368 -0.89 -6.79 47.27
N VAL A 369 -0.35 -7.22 46.13
CA VAL A 369 0.74 -8.20 46.10
C VAL A 369 1.98 -7.64 46.79
N THR A 370 2.35 -6.39 46.51
CA THR A 370 3.49 -5.73 47.15
C THR A 370 3.30 -5.61 48.67
N GLU A 371 2.09 -5.25 49.12
CA GLU A 371 1.74 -5.21 50.55
C GLU A 371 1.87 -6.60 51.21
N LEU A 372 1.37 -7.65 50.54
CA LEU A 372 1.48 -9.03 51.03
C LEU A 372 2.93 -9.53 51.06
N GLU A 373 3.72 -9.21 50.05
CA GLU A 373 5.15 -9.53 50.01
C GLU A 373 5.91 -8.83 51.16
N ASN A 374 5.62 -7.55 51.41
CA ASN A 374 6.19 -6.82 52.53
C ASN A 374 5.74 -7.39 53.88
N ALA A 375 4.47 -7.77 54.03
CA ALA A 375 3.95 -8.42 55.23
C ALA A 375 4.62 -9.79 55.47
N LEU A 376 4.88 -10.55 54.41
CA LEU A 376 5.57 -11.84 54.48
C LEU A 376 7.05 -11.67 54.88
N ILE A 377 7.73 -10.68 54.32
CA ILE A 377 9.11 -10.31 54.69
C ILE A 377 9.16 -9.86 56.17
N GLY A 378 8.21 -9.05 56.61
CA GLY A 378 8.09 -8.65 58.02
C GLY A 378 7.89 -9.86 58.94
N ALA A 379 6.93 -10.73 58.62
CA ALA A 379 6.61 -11.92 59.42
C ALA A 379 7.80 -12.90 59.51
N THR A 380 8.55 -13.10 58.43
CA THR A 380 9.76 -13.95 58.43
C THR A 380 10.88 -13.36 59.27
N LYS A 381 11.06 -12.03 59.24
CA LYS A 381 12.06 -11.32 60.04
C LYS A 381 11.75 -11.34 61.54
N ASP A 382 10.47 -11.16 61.90
CA ASP A 382 10.07 -11.00 63.30
C ASP A 382 9.80 -12.33 64.04
N THR A 383 9.42 -13.41 63.34
CA THR A 383 8.86 -14.60 64.03
C THR A 383 9.82 -15.79 64.11
N TRP A 384 10.70 -15.98 63.13
CA TRP A 384 11.57 -17.16 63.07
C TRP A 384 12.95 -16.96 63.72
N GLY A 385 13.52 -15.76 63.59
CA GLY A 385 14.87 -15.46 64.11
C GLY A 385 14.94 -15.37 65.64
N ASN A 386 13.88 -14.89 66.29
CA ASN A 386 13.92 -14.60 67.73
C ASN A 386 13.40 -15.73 68.61
N THR A 387 12.35 -16.45 68.19
CA THR A 387 11.68 -17.43 69.06
C THR A 387 12.38 -18.78 69.05
N PHE A 388 12.76 -19.28 67.87
CA PHE A 388 13.38 -20.60 67.74
C PHE A 388 14.83 -20.61 68.27
N ASN A 389 15.62 -19.59 67.96
CA ASN A 389 17.01 -19.50 68.41
C ASN A 389 17.12 -19.22 69.92
N ALA A 390 16.26 -18.37 70.49
CA ALA A 390 16.34 -18.09 71.93
C ALA A 390 15.92 -19.28 72.79
N GLN A 391 14.87 -20.02 72.40
CA GLN A 391 14.47 -21.24 73.11
C GLN A 391 15.46 -22.38 72.90
N ALA A 392 15.96 -22.58 71.67
CA ALA A 392 16.98 -23.59 71.40
C ALA A 392 18.28 -23.32 72.17
N ALA A 393 18.75 -22.07 72.20
CA ALA A 393 19.93 -21.68 72.97
C ALA A 393 19.72 -21.87 74.48
N LYS A 394 18.53 -21.55 75.01
CA LYS A 394 18.21 -21.75 76.44
C LYS A 394 18.17 -23.22 76.83
N VAL A 395 17.59 -24.08 76.00
CA VAL A 395 17.55 -25.53 76.23
C VAL A 395 18.95 -26.12 76.11
N LEU A 396 19.73 -25.70 75.10
CA LEU A 396 21.09 -26.16 74.88
C LEU A 396 22.00 -25.78 76.06
N ASN A 397 21.96 -24.52 76.51
CA ASN A 397 22.73 -24.07 77.68
C ASN A 397 22.33 -24.82 78.96
N SER A 398 21.03 -25.02 79.19
CA SER A 398 20.57 -25.79 80.35
C SER A 398 21.06 -27.23 80.33
N ASN A 399 21.12 -27.86 79.15
CA ASN A 399 21.65 -29.22 79.02
C ASN A 399 23.17 -29.24 79.24
N ILE A 400 23.91 -28.30 78.66
CA ILE A 400 25.37 -28.20 78.83
C ILE A 400 25.71 -27.97 80.32
N GLU A 401 25.03 -27.05 81.00
CA GLU A 401 25.23 -26.77 82.43
C GLU A 401 24.96 -27.98 83.32
N LYS A 402 24.01 -28.85 82.96
CA LYS A 402 23.75 -30.09 83.72
C LYS A 402 24.77 -31.19 83.44
N THR A 403 25.24 -31.29 82.19
CA THR A 403 26.07 -32.42 81.76
C THR A 403 27.54 -32.23 82.16
N VAL A 404 28.05 -31.00 82.15
CA VAL A 404 29.44 -30.70 82.50
C VAL A 404 29.81 -31.13 83.93
N PRO A 405 29.03 -30.82 85.00
CA PRO A 405 29.33 -31.28 86.35
C PRO A 405 29.26 -32.81 86.52
N GLN A 406 28.33 -33.48 85.81
CA GLN A 406 28.23 -34.94 85.83
C GLN A 406 29.46 -35.60 85.19
N LEU A 407 29.98 -35.03 84.11
CA LEU A 407 31.20 -35.52 83.49
C LEU A 407 32.42 -35.27 84.39
N LEU A 408 32.51 -34.10 85.03
CA LEU A 408 33.60 -33.78 85.97
C LEU A 408 33.61 -34.73 87.18
N SER A 409 32.46 -34.97 87.81
CA SER A 409 32.37 -35.93 88.93
C SER A 409 32.73 -37.36 88.52
N LYS A 410 32.49 -37.75 87.27
CA LYS A 410 32.87 -39.06 86.75
C LYS A 410 34.38 -39.17 86.52
N ILE A 411 35.02 -38.10 86.05
CA ILE A 411 36.48 -38.02 85.89
C ILE A 411 37.15 -38.11 87.27
N GLU A 412 36.70 -37.33 88.24
CA GLU A 412 37.25 -37.32 89.60
C GLU A 412 37.15 -38.71 90.27
N ARG A 413 36.05 -39.43 90.02
CA ARG A 413 35.88 -40.81 90.51
C ARG A 413 36.87 -41.78 89.87
N LEU A 414 37.06 -41.70 88.55
CA LEU A 414 38.01 -42.55 87.83
C LEU A 414 39.47 -42.28 88.23
N GLU A 415 39.79 -41.03 88.51
CA GLU A 415 41.13 -40.64 88.98
C GLU A 415 41.43 -41.24 90.37
N LYS A 416 40.43 -41.26 91.25
CA LYS A 416 40.54 -41.90 92.57
C LYS A 416 40.74 -43.42 92.47
N ASP A 417 39.98 -44.10 91.62
CA ASP A 417 40.10 -45.54 91.40
C ASP A 417 41.49 -45.93 90.84
N LEU A 418 42.08 -45.07 90.01
CA LEU A 418 43.44 -45.25 89.49
C LEU A 418 44.48 -45.14 90.60
N GLN A 419 44.40 -44.11 91.44
CA GLN A 419 45.31 -43.94 92.57
C GLN A 419 45.26 -45.12 93.56
N GLU A 420 44.07 -45.68 93.80
CA GLU A 420 43.90 -46.85 94.67
C GLU A 420 44.57 -48.10 94.07
N LYS A 421 44.44 -48.32 92.75
CA LYS A 421 45.10 -49.44 92.08
C LYS A 421 46.62 -49.31 92.03
N ASP A 422 47.14 -48.11 91.82
CA ASP A 422 48.59 -47.87 91.83
C ASP A 422 49.19 -48.12 93.22
N ALA A 423 48.48 -47.78 94.30
CA ALA A 423 48.91 -48.07 95.66
C ALA A 423 49.02 -49.58 95.94
N VAL A 424 48.07 -50.38 95.44
CA VAL A 424 48.08 -51.85 95.58
C VAL A 424 49.24 -52.48 94.81
N ILE A 425 49.56 -51.97 93.62
CA ILE A 425 50.69 -52.47 92.81
C ILE A 425 52.02 -52.23 93.53
N VAL A 426 52.21 -51.06 94.12
CA VAL A 426 53.42 -50.73 94.90
C VAL A 426 53.56 -51.63 96.13
N GLN A 427 52.45 -51.97 96.79
CA GLN A 427 52.44 -52.83 97.97
C GLN A 427 52.79 -54.30 97.65
N LEU A 428 52.34 -54.80 96.50
CA LEU A 428 52.66 -56.14 96.01
C LEU A 428 54.10 -56.28 95.51
N GLN A 429 54.71 -55.20 95.01
CA GLN A 429 56.12 -55.22 94.59
C GLN A 429 57.11 -55.19 95.77
N GLN A 430 56.70 -54.73 96.96
CA GLN A 430 57.54 -54.69 98.16
C GLN A 430 57.49 -55.98 99.01
N THR A 431 56.67 -56.96 98.64
CA THR A 431 56.49 -58.24 99.34
C THR A 431 56.92 -59.46 98.51
N ALA A 432 57.73 -59.25 97.47
CA ALA A 432 58.30 -60.35 96.69
C ALA A 432 59.31 -61.15 97.54
N PRO A 433 59.13 -62.48 97.68
CA PRO A 433 60.02 -63.31 98.47
C PRO A 433 61.42 -63.41 97.85
N ASP A 434 62.43 -63.36 98.72
CA ASP A 434 63.84 -63.58 98.43
C ASP A 434 64.07 -64.84 97.59
N ASP A 435 65.15 -64.82 96.79
CA ASP A 435 65.68 -65.94 95.98
C ASP A 435 65.90 -67.26 96.79
N SER A 436 65.71 -67.22 98.11
CA SER A 436 65.63 -68.36 99.04
C SER A 436 64.62 -69.43 98.61
N ILE A 437 63.40 -69.05 98.18
CA ILE A 437 62.36 -70.03 97.83
C ILE A 437 62.76 -70.80 96.56
N ILE A 438 63.44 -70.15 95.63
CA ILE A 438 63.83 -70.73 94.34
C ILE A 438 65.10 -71.58 94.48
N SER A 439 65.99 -71.22 95.41
CA SER A 439 67.11 -72.08 95.81
C SER A 439 66.62 -73.38 96.49
N GLU A 440 65.63 -73.29 97.39
CA GLU A 440 65.06 -74.46 98.08
C GLU A 440 64.26 -75.34 97.11
N PHE A 441 63.48 -74.73 96.21
CA PHE A 441 62.77 -75.45 95.16
C PHE A 441 63.71 -76.15 94.18
N GLY A 442 64.79 -75.48 93.75
CA GLY A 442 65.80 -76.08 92.89
C GLY A 442 66.58 -77.20 93.56
N GLU A 443 66.76 -77.14 94.88
CA GLU A 443 67.34 -78.21 95.68
C GLU A 443 66.41 -79.42 95.81
N ILE A 444 65.11 -79.20 96.08
CA ILE A 444 64.11 -80.27 96.10
C ILE A 444 63.99 -80.92 94.73
N GLY A 445 63.97 -80.12 93.65
CA GLY A 445 63.94 -80.62 92.27
C GLY A 445 65.15 -81.50 91.95
N ALA A 446 66.35 -81.08 92.34
CA ALA A 446 67.57 -81.88 92.17
C ALA A 446 67.53 -83.20 92.97
N ILE A 447 67.06 -83.17 94.24
CA ILE A 447 66.91 -84.37 95.07
C ILE A 447 65.87 -85.35 94.49
N ARG A 448 64.78 -84.82 93.94
CA ARG A 448 63.70 -85.61 93.32
C ARG A 448 64.02 -86.08 91.90
N GLY A 449 65.19 -85.74 91.37
CA GLY A 449 65.62 -86.14 90.02
C GLY A 449 64.91 -85.40 88.89
N TRP A 450 64.40 -84.19 89.13
CA TRP A 450 63.83 -83.36 88.07
C TRP A 450 64.95 -82.82 87.17
N ASN A 451 64.99 -83.30 85.93
CA ASN A 451 66.01 -82.92 84.96
C ASN A 451 66.07 -81.39 84.78
N GLY A 452 67.29 -80.85 84.82
CA GLY A 452 67.55 -79.41 84.64
C GLY A 452 67.53 -78.58 85.93
N TRP A 453 66.97 -79.06 87.04
CA TRP A 453 66.98 -78.30 88.30
C TRP A 453 68.28 -78.46 89.09
N GLY A 454 68.76 -77.35 89.65
CA GLY A 454 69.84 -77.33 90.62
C GLY A 454 69.73 -76.14 91.58
N ARG A 455 70.61 -76.09 92.59
CA ARG A 455 70.66 -75.00 93.59
C ARG A 455 70.75 -73.58 93.00
N SER A 456 71.23 -73.46 91.76
CA SER A 456 71.41 -72.18 91.08
C SER A 456 70.27 -71.82 90.12
N GLY A 457 69.21 -72.62 90.04
CA GLY A 457 68.04 -72.39 89.16
C GLY A 457 67.71 -73.57 88.25
N TYR A 458 66.88 -73.31 87.24
CA TYR A 458 66.45 -74.29 86.26
C TYR A 458 67.22 -74.11 84.95
N ARG A 459 67.79 -75.20 84.43
CA ARG A 459 68.40 -75.24 83.11
C ARG A 459 67.41 -75.86 82.13
N ASP A 460 67.00 -75.09 81.13
CA ASP A 460 66.07 -75.58 80.13
C ASP A 460 66.69 -76.66 79.23
N THR A 461 65.84 -77.32 78.47
CA THR A 461 66.18 -78.31 77.44
C THR A 461 67.20 -77.84 76.38
N HIS A 462 67.40 -76.52 76.21
CA HIS A 462 68.40 -75.95 75.31
C HIS A 462 69.74 -75.66 76.04
N GLY A 463 69.80 -75.89 77.35
CA GLY A 463 70.98 -75.71 78.18
C GLY A 463 71.10 -74.32 78.83
N THR A 464 70.10 -73.44 78.73
CA THR A 464 70.13 -72.07 79.30
C THR A 464 69.73 -72.08 80.78
N LEU A 465 70.53 -71.46 81.65
CA LEU A 465 70.24 -71.37 83.08
C LEU A 465 69.37 -70.15 83.39
N HIS A 466 68.17 -70.40 83.90
CA HIS A 466 67.22 -69.40 84.37
C HIS A 466 67.28 -69.28 85.89
N LYS A 467 67.20 -68.04 86.41
CA LYS A 467 67.24 -67.70 87.83
C LYS A 467 66.00 -66.91 88.24
N GLY A 468 65.72 -66.86 89.54
CA GLY A 468 64.56 -66.15 90.06
C GLY A 468 63.24 -66.72 89.49
N MET A 469 62.18 -65.91 89.47
CA MET A 469 60.85 -66.34 89.00
C MET A 469 60.84 -66.83 87.55
N ASN A 470 61.82 -66.38 86.76
CA ASN A 470 62.01 -66.82 85.38
C ASN A 470 62.39 -68.31 85.29
N ALA A 471 63.01 -68.89 86.32
CA ALA A 471 63.30 -70.33 86.40
C ALA A 471 62.02 -71.18 86.42
N ILE A 472 61.00 -70.73 87.15
CA ILE A 472 59.70 -71.41 87.24
C ILE A 472 58.94 -71.27 85.92
N SER A 473 58.94 -70.07 85.32
CA SER A 473 58.29 -69.84 84.03
C SER A 473 58.92 -70.69 82.91
N ALA A 474 60.25 -70.80 82.88
CA ALA A 474 60.97 -71.65 81.93
C ALA A 474 60.67 -73.14 82.15
N PHE A 475 60.66 -73.61 83.41
CA PHE A 475 60.31 -75.00 83.75
C PHE A 475 58.87 -75.36 83.35
N VAL A 476 57.89 -74.52 83.67
CA VAL A 476 56.49 -74.73 83.26
C VAL A 476 56.36 -74.76 81.75
N SER A 477 57.12 -73.94 81.03
CA SER A 477 57.12 -73.93 79.57
C SER A 477 57.67 -75.24 78.99
N ASP A 478 58.77 -75.77 79.53
CA ASP A 478 59.33 -77.06 79.11
C ASP A 478 58.41 -78.24 79.47
N LEU A 479 57.80 -78.24 80.67
CA LEU A 479 56.80 -79.24 81.10
C LEU A 479 55.56 -79.24 80.19
N THR A 480 55.06 -78.04 79.84
CA THR A 480 53.90 -77.92 78.94
C THR A 480 54.23 -78.45 77.55
N ARG A 481 55.47 -78.26 77.09
CA ARG A 481 55.94 -78.77 75.80
C ARG A 481 56.11 -80.30 75.81
N GLU A 482 56.64 -80.87 76.88
CA GLU A 482 56.73 -82.33 77.05
C GLU A 482 55.34 -82.97 77.11
N PHE A 483 54.39 -82.42 77.88
CA PHE A 483 53.01 -82.91 77.93
C PHE A 483 52.30 -82.82 76.57
N GLN A 484 52.56 -81.78 75.78
CA GLN A 484 51.99 -81.67 74.43
C GLN A 484 52.59 -82.67 73.44
N GLN A 485 53.83 -83.11 73.63
CA GLN A 485 54.46 -84.15 72.80
C GLN A 485 53.98 -85.56 73.18
N GLU A 486 53.64 -85.81 74.45
CA GLU A 486 53.13 -87.10 74.95
C GLU A 486 51.66 -87.36 74.57
N ILE A 487 50.85 -86.30 74.38
CA ILE A 487 49.46 -86.39 73.89
C ILE A 487 49.38 -86.62 72.36
N ALA A 488 50.49 -86.44 71.65
CA ALA A 488 50.58 -86.60 70.19
C ALA A 488 51.10 -88.00 69.74
N PHE A 489 51.35 -88.91 70.69
CA PHE A 489 51.57 -90.35 70.48
C PHE A 489 50.38 -91.14 71.03
#